data_AF-A0A699XA87-F1
#
_entry.id   AF-A0A699XA87-F1
#
_cell.length_a   1.000
_cell.length_b   1.000
_cell.length_c   1.000
_cell.angle_alpha   90.00
_cell.angle_beta   90.00
_cell.angle_gamma   90.00
#
_symmetry.space_group_name_H-M   'P 1'
#
loop_
_entity.id
_entity.type
_entity.pdbx_description
1 polymer ?
#
loop_
_entity_poly.entity_id
_entity_poly.type
_entity_poly.pdbx_seq_one_letter_code
_entity_poly.pdbx_strand_id
1 'polypeptide(L)'
;GSVRQCQKAGIEVHMLTGDHPGTARAIAAEVGILPSNMSSLAKDVTDAMVMTATQFDKLSDDEVDALPLLPLVIARCAPNTKVRMIDALHRRKAFA
;
A
#
# COMPACT_ATOMS: atom_id res chain seq x y z
N GLY A 1 -18.16 -0.01 6.53
CA GLY A 1 -17.17 0.97 7.02
C GLY A 1 -16.83 1.97 5.94
N SER A 2 -16.32 3.15 6.32
CA SER A 2 -15.99 4.24 5.39
C SER A 2 -14.99 3.83 4.30
N VAL A 3 -13.99 3.01 4.63
CA VAL A 3 -13.01 2.46 3.66
C VAL A 3 -13.71 1.75 2.48
N ARG A 4 -14.68 0.88 2.76
CA ARG A 4 -15.44 0.19 1.72
C ARG A 4 -16.29 1.15 0.87
N GLN A 5 -16.74 2.27 1.44
CA GLN A 5 -17.47 3.29 0.67
C GLN A 5 -16.51 4.03 -0.27
N CYS A 6 -15.32 4.40 0.19
CA CYS A 6 -14.26 4.96 -0.64
C CYS A 6 -13.94 4.05 -1.84
N GLN A 7 -13.69 2.77 -1.58
CA GLN A 7 -13.39 1.80 -2.65
C GLN A 7 -14.56 1.64 -3.65
N LYS A 8 -15.80 1.60 -3.17
CA LYS A 8 -16.99 1.56 -4.06
C LYS A 8 -17.14 2.83 -4.91
N ALA A 9 -16.60 3.95 -4.44
CA ALA A 9 -16.55 5.21 -5.18
C ALA A 9 -15.34 5.32 -6.12
N GLY A 10 -14.52 4.27 -6.24
CA GLY A 10 -13.31 4.28 -7.06
C GLY A 10 -12.10 4.96 -6.39
N ILE A 11 -12.15 5.18 -5.07
CA ILE A 11 -11.05 5.77 -4.30
C ILE A 11 -10.18 4.64 -3.74
N GLU A 12 -8.91 4.60 -4.13
CA GLU A 12 -7.91 3.69 -3.57
C GLU A 12 -7.45 4.19 -2.20
N VAL A 13 -7.32 3.27 -1.23
CA VAL A 13 -6.97 3.58 0.15
C VAL A 13 -5.65 2.91 0.48
N HIS A 14 -4.62 3.72 0.78
CA HIS A 14 -3.32 3.25 1.26
C HIS A 14 -3.17 3.50 2.77
N MET A 15 -2.66 2.51 3.50
CA MET A 15 -2.34 2.59 4.92
C MET A 15 -0.83 2.73 5.12
N LEU A 16 -0.39 3.85 5.71
CA LEU A 16 0.99 4.08 6.11
C LEU A 16 1.05 4.22 7.64
N THR A 17 1.59 3.21 8.32
CA THR A 17 1.60 3.14 9.79
C THR A 17 2.98 2.82 10.36
N GLY A 18 3.23 3.24 11.61
CA GLY A 18 4.41 2.87 12.39
C GLY A 18 4.33 1.48 13.03
N ASP A 19 3.18 0.81 12.93
CA ASP A 19 2.93 -0.50 13.54
C ASP A 19 3.83 -1.61 12.99
N HIS A 20 3.86 -2.74 13.72
CA HIS A 20 4.46 -3.96 13.25
C HIS A 20 3.72 -4.51 12.01
N PRO A 21 4.40 -5.14 11.03
CA PRO A 21 3.75 -5.61 9.80
C PRO A 21 2.56 -6.56 10.02
N GLY A 22 2.65 -7.45 11.00
CA GLY A 22 1.54 -8.34 11.37
C GLY A 22 0.29 -7.57 11.81
N THR A 23 0.46 -6.56 12.67
CA THR A 23 -0.64 -5.70 13.15
C THR A 23 -1.22 -4.87 12.01
N ALA A 24 -0.37 -4.22 11.22
CA ALA A 24 -0.80 -3.41 10.09
C ALA A 24 -1.62 -4.24 9.08
N ARG A 25 -1.16 -5.46 8.77
CA ARG A 25 -1.87 -6.39 7.89
C ARG A 25 -3.22 -6.81 8.46
N ALA A 26 -3.29 -7.13 9.74
CA ALA A 26 -4.53 -7.53 10.39
C ALA A 26 -5.58 -6.41 10.35
N ILE A 27 -5.19 -5.18 10.73
CA ILE A 27 -6.08 -4.02 10.72
C ILE A 27 -6.51 -3.68 9.28
N ALA A 28 -5.58 -3.71 8.32
CA ALA A 28 -5.89 -3.43 6.93
C ALA A 28 -6.88 -4.44 6.33
N ALA A 29 -6.80 -5.71 6.71
CA ALA A 29 -7.79 -6.72 6.31
C ALA A 29 -9.15 -6.49 6.98
N GLU A 30 -9.17 -6.19 8.27
CA GLU A 30 -10.40 -5.93 9.04
C GLU A 30 -11.18 -4.73 8.49
N VAL A 31 -10.49 -3.63 8.22
CA VAL A 31 -11.12 -2.40 7.69
C VAL A 31 -11.42 -2.46 6.19
N GLY A 32 -10.91 -3.49 5.50
CA GLY A 32 -11.17 -3.76 4.09
C GLY A 32 -10.24 -3.04 3.11
N ILE A 33 -9.06 -2.60 3.55
CA ILE A 33 -8.00 -2.11 2.64
C ILE A 33 -7.41 -3.27 1.85
N LEU A 34 -7.08 -4.36 2.54
CA LEU A 34 -6.63 -5.59 1.88
C LEU A 34 -7.84 -6.44 1.48
N PRO A 35 -7.79 -7.11 0.31
CA PRO A 35 -8.86 -8.01 -0.10
C PRO A 35 -8.92 -9.23 0.81
N SER A 36 -10.14 -9.72 1.05
CA SER A 36 -10.41 -10.85 1.95
C SER A 36 -9.87 -12.18 1.45
N ASN A 37 -9.58 -12.30 0.14
CA ASN A 37 -8.92 -13.47 -0.43
C ASN A 37 -7.68 -13.06 -1.23
N MET A 38 -6.53 -13.08 -0.56
CA MET A 38 -5.23 -12.81 -1.20
C MET A 38 -4.67 -14.02 -1.95
N SER A 39 -5.09 -15.25 -1.64
CA SER A 39 -4.48 -16.47 -2.21
C SER A 39 -4.88 -16.72 -3.68
N SER A 40 -5.91 -16.03 -4.17
CA SER A 40 -6.29 -16.05 -5.59
C SER A 40 -5.53 -15.04 -6.44
N LEU A 41 -4.72 -14.16 -5.84
CA LEU A 41 -3.94 -13.15 -6.56
C LEU A 41 -2.56 -13.70 -6.94
N ALA A 42 -1.99 -13.14 -8.01
CA ALA A 42 -0.63 -13.46 -8.43
C ALA A 42 0.38 -13.07 -7.34
N LYS A 43 1.46 -13.85 -7.21
CA LYS A 43 2.42 -13.70 -6.10
C LYS A 43 3.06 -12.32 -6.07
N ASP A 44 3.47 -11.83 -7.24
CA ASP A 44 4.05 -10.49 -7.43
C ASP A 44 3.10 -9.37 -6.98
N VAL A 45 1.81 -9.50 -7.27
CA VAL A 45 0.76 -8.59 -6.78
C VAL A 45 0.69 -8.65 -5.26
N THR A 46 0.60 -9.86 -4.68
CA THR A 46 0.49 -10.01 -3.22
C THR A 46 1.72 -9.50 -2.47
N ASP A 47 2.92 -9.69 -3.03
CA ASP A 47 4.18 -9.21 -2.47
C ASP A 47 4.27 -7.68 -2.54
N ALA A 48 3.70 -7.07 -3.58
CA ALA A 48 3.65 -5.62 -3.72
C ALA A 48 2.59 -4.97 -2.81
N MET A 49 1.51 -5.67 -2.43
CA MET A 49 0.42 -5.10 -1.62
C MET A 49 0.85 -4.67 -0.21
N VAL A 50 1.79 -5.40 0.41
CA VAL A 50 2.20 -5.16 1.79
C VAL A 50 3.72 -5.10 1.87
N MET A 51 4.25 -3.94 2.24
CA MET A 51 5.68 -3.73 2.42
C MET A 51 6.00 -3.17 3.80
N THR A 52 7.24 -3.36 4.24
CA THR A 52 7.82 -2.52 5.28
C THR A 52 8.41 -1.25 4.65
N ALA A 53 8.52 -0.18 5.44
CA ALA A 53 9.20 1.04 5.00
C ALA A 53 10.63 0.74 4.50
N THR A 54 11.37 -0.13 5.19
CA THR A 54 12.71 -0.55 4.76
C THR A 54 12.73 -1.22 3.39
N GLN A 55 11.69 -1.99 3.02
CA GLN A 55 11.60 -2.59 1.69
C GLN A 55 11.26 -1.54 0.63
N PHE A 56 10.26 -0.70 0.90
CA PHE A 56 9.82 0.34 -0.04
C PHE A 56 10.90 1.40 -0.28
N ASP A 57 11.54 1.87 0.79
CA ASP A 57 12.56 2.92 0.73
C ASP A 57 13.87 2.45 0.05
N LYS A 58 14.08 1.13 -0.07
CA LYS A 58 15.23 0.54 -0.78
C LYS A 58 15.07 0.53 -2.30
N LEU A 59 13.84 0.58 -2.80
CA LEU A 59 13.59 0.62 -4.23
C LEU A 59 14.10 1.96 -4.80
N SER A 60 14.41 1.99 -6.08
CA SER A 60 14.54 3.23 -6.85
C SER A 60 13.15 3.77 -7.20
N ASP A 61 13.08 5.00 -7.71
CA ASP A 61 11.82 5.54 -8.20
C ASP A 61 11.25 4.75 -9.39
N ASP A 62 12.12 4.32 -10.31
CA ASP A 62 11.73 3.48 -11.45
C ASP A 62 11.23 2.11 -10.99
N GLU A 63 11.84 1.51 -9.96
CA GLU A 63 11.39 0.24 -9.39
C GLU A 63 10.03 0.38 -8.69
N VAL A 64 9.79 1.48 -7.97
CA VAL A 64 8.49 1.79 -7.39
C VAL A 64 7.43 1.96 -8.48
N ASP A 65 7.78 2.68 -9.55
CA ASP A 65 6.86 2.97 -10.65
C ASP A 65 6.59 1.74 -11.54
N ALA A 66 7.47 0.73 -11.49
CA ALA A 66 7.33 -0.56 -12.14
C ALA A 66 6.55 -1.61 -11.33
N LEU A 67 6.25 -1.37 -10.04
CA LEU A 67 5.46 -2.30 -9.23
C LEU A 67 4.08 -2.55 -9.86
N PRO A 68 3.52 -3.77 -9.80
CA PRO A 68 2.19 -4.04 -10.36
C PRO A 68 1.10 -3.16 -9.74
N LEU A 69 1.29 -2.73 -8.49
CA LEU A 69 0.53 -1.69 -7.81
C LEU A 69 1.40 -1.03 -6.72
N LEU A 70 1.06 0.19 -6.31
CA LEU A 70 1.69 0.77 -5.12
C LEU A 70 1.22 0.01 -3.87
N PRO A 71 2.06 -0.14 -2.83
CA PRO A 71 1.67 -0.89 -1.65
C PRO A 71 0.41 -0.31 -0.99
N LEU A 72 -0.59 -1.16 -0.76
CA LEU A 72 -1.80 -0.81 -0.01
C LEU A 72 -1.50 -0.63 1.47
N VAL A 73 -0.45 -1.31 1.98
CA VAL A 73 -0.01 -1.22 3.36
C VAL A 73 1.50 -1.06 3.40
N ILE A 74 1.97 0.02 4.04
CA ILE A 74 3.37 0.18 4.43
C ILE A 74 3.46 0.25 5.96
N ALA A 75 4.13 -0.74 6.55
CA ALA A 75 4.37 -0.84 7.99
C ALA A 75 5.73 -0.24 8.38
N ARG A 76 5.88 0.12 9.67
CA ARG A 76 7.10 0.76 10.22
C ARG A 76 7.49 2.06 9.50
N CYS A 77 6.50 2.83 9.04
CA CYS A 77 6.71 4.08 8.29
C CYS A 77 7.44 5.14 9.12
N ALA A 78 8.39 5.81 8.47
CA ALA A 78 8.96 7.07 8.91
C ALA A 78 8.32 8.24 8.10
N PRO A 79 8.47 9.51 8.54
CA PRO A 79 7.88 10.65 7.84
C PRO A 79 8.28 10.75 6.36
N ASN A 80 9.54 10.43 6.04
CA ASN A 80 10.06 10.41 4.66
C ASN A 80 9.37 9.36 3.77
N THR A 81 9.06 8.17 4.31
CA THR A 81 8.32 7.12 3.58
C THR A 81 6.95 7.64 3.10
N LYS A 82 6.29 8.50 3.89
CA LYS A 82 5.01 9.12 3.49
C LYS A 82 5.18 10.09 2.33
N VAL A 83 6.18 10.95 2.38
CA VAL A 83 6.51 11.88 1.27
C VAL A 83 6.80 11.09 0.00
N ARG A 84 7.64 10.05 0.11
CA ARG A 84 7.96 9.16 -1.00
C ARG A 84 6.74 8.49 -1.63
N MET A 85 5.76 8.06 -0.82
CA MET A 85 4.50 7.52 -1.34
C MET A 85 3.71 8.57 -2.13
N ILE A 86 3.63 9.81 -1.63
CA ILE A 86 2.96 10.91 -2.36
C ILE A 86 3.66 11.19 -3.69
N ASP A 87 5.00 11.22 -3.70
CA ASP A 87 5.77 11.41 -4.93
C ASP A 87 5.53 10.28 -5.94
N ALA A 88 5.47 9.03 -5.48
CA ALA A 88 5.13 7.89 -6.33
C ALA A 88 3.72 7.99 -6.91
N LEU A 89 2.72 8.37 -6.08
CA LEU A 89 1.36 8.63 -6.55
C LEU A 89 1.34 9.71 -7.64
N HIS A 90 2.12 10.79 -7.47
CA HIS A 90 2.28 11.84 -8.47
C HIS A 90 2.87 11.33 -9.78
N ARG A 91 3.99 10.62 -9.75
CA ARG A 91 4.65 10.10 -10.96
C ARG A 91 3.76 9.11 -11.72
N ARG A 92 3.01 8.29 -11.00
CA ARG A 92 2.09 7.30 -11.58
C ARG A 92 0.74 7.89 -11.99
N LYS A 93 0.51 9.20 -11.80
CA LYS A 93 -0.78 9.88 -12.06
C LYS A 93 -1.94 9.18 -11.35
N ALA A 94 -1.66 8.61 -10.18
CA ALA A 94 -2.61 7.88 -9.33
C ALA A 94 -3.16 8.77 -8.20
N PHE A 95 -3.22 10.07 -8.46
CA PHE A 95 -3.76 11.09 -7.59
C PHE A 95 -4.74 11.92 -8.42
N ALA A 96 -5.92 12.18 -7.88
CA ALA A 96 -6.97 13.00 -8.48
C ALA A 96 -7.45 14.04 -7.46
#